data_AF-A0A7K0Z0K0-F1
#
_entry.id   AF-A0A7K0Z0K0-F1
#
_cell.length_a   1.000
_cell.length_b   1.000
_cell.length_c   1.000
_cell.angle_alpha   90.00
_cell.angle_beta   90.00
_cell.angle_gamma   90.00
#
_symmetry.space_group_name_H-M   'P 1'
#
loop_
_entity.id
_entity.type
_entity.pdbx_description
1 polymer ?
#
loop_
_entity_poly.entity_id
_entity_poly.type
_entity_poly.pdbx_seq_one_letter_code
_entity_poly.pdbx_strand_id
1 'polypeptide(L)'
;MSTANELNNLNRLVGEIKTLTGSITILQRSVDSKDEVSIATALDAINFRVREIAKLSLQINNFTFSIDSVLAELSNPAPSSKTLHDLLDGPLEALRKRALSEILTLSIQ
;
A
#
# COMPACT_ATOMS: atom_id res chain seq x y z
N MET A 1 -13.97 21.89 -0.54
CA MET A 1 -13.18 21.27 -1.63
C MET A 1 -14.04 20.16 -2.21
N SER A 2 -14.13 20.09 -3.53
CA SER A 2 -15.20 19.38 -4.25
C SER A 2 -15.20 17.87 -3.97
N THR A 3 -16.37 17.28 -3.75
CA THR A 3 -16.61 15.81 -3.66
C THR A 3 -15.84 15.01 -4.71
N ALA A 4 -15.70 15.57 -5.92
CA ALA A 4 -14.91 14.99 -7.01
C ALA A 4 -13.41 14.81 -6.70
N ASN A 5 -12.78 15.75 -6.00
CA ASN A 5 -11.37 15.64 -5.62
C ASN A 5 -11.18 14.57 -4.53
N GLU A 6 -12.10 14.47 -3.58
CA GLU A 6 -12.08 13.45 -2.54
C GLU A 6 -12.28 12.05 -3.14
N LEU A 7 -13.26 11.89 -4.04
CA LEU A 7 -13.47 10.66 -4.79
C LEU A 7 -12.22 10.27 -5.61
N ASN A 8 -11.56 11.22 -6.26
CA ASN A 8 -10.34 10.94 -7.02
C ASN A 8 -9.21 10.47 -6.10
N ASN A 9 -9.01 11.11 -4.95
CA ASN A 9 -8.01 10.71 -3.97
C ASN A 9 -8.29 9.32 -3.40
N LEU A 10 -9.55 9.01 -3.06
CA LEU A 10 -9.97 7.68 -2.56
C LEU A 10 -9.77 6.59 -3.63
N ASN A 11 -10.15 6.84 -4.87
CA ASN A 11 -9.93 5.90 -5.97
C ASN A 11 -8.44 5.67 -6.22
N ARG A 12 -7.64 6.74 -6.18
CA ARG A 12 -6.18 6.63 -6.29
C ARG A 12 -5.60 5.81 -5.13
N LEU A 13 -6.05 6.04 -3.90
CA LEU A 13 -5.63 5.26 -2.73
C LEU A 13 -5.91 3.76 -2.94
N VAL A 14 -7.12 3.40 -3.37
CA VAL A 14 -7.47 2.00 -3.67
C VAL A 14 -6.58 1.41 -4.77
N GLY A 15 -6.26 2.19 -5.81
CA GLY A 15 -5.35 1.79 -6.88
C GLY A 15 -3.92 1.54 -6.40
N GLU A 16 -3.39 2.41 -5.54
CA GLU A 16 -2.07 2.26 -4.94
C GLU A 16 -2.00 1.02 -4.04
N ILE A 17 -3.03 0.79 -3.20
CA ILE A 17 -3.13 -0.41 -2.36
C ILE A 17 -3.08 -1.68 -3.23
N LYS A 18 -3.88 -1.73 -4.31
CA LYS A 18 -3.90 -2.88 -5.23
C LYS A 18 -2.53 -3.13 -5.87
N THR A 19 -1.85 -2.05 -6.28
CA THR A 19 -0.51 -2.14 -6.89
C THR A 19 0.51 -2.66 -5.88
N LEU A 20 0.47 -2.17 -4.64
CA LEU A 20 1.33 -2.63 -3.55
C LEU A 20 1.12 -4.13 -3.26
N THR A 21 -0.12 -4.61 -3.16
CA THR A 21 -0.40 -6.05 -3.00
C THR A 21 0.21 -6.89 -4.13
N GLY A 22 0.15 -6.37 -5.37
CA GLY A 22 0.82 -6.98 -6.51
C GLY A 22 2.34 -7.05 -6.34
N SER A 23 2.97 -5.95 -5.90
CA SER A 23 4.42 -5.90 -5.64
C SER A 23 4.86 -6.88 -4.55
N ILE A 24 4.08 -7.04 -3.48
CA ILE A 24 4.35 -8.04 -2.42
C ILE A 24 4.27 -9.46 -2.99
N THR A 25 3.28 -9.74 -3.83
CA THR A 25 3.15 -11.05 -4.50
C THR A 25 4.33 -11.34 -5.41
N ILE A 26 4.81 -10.34 -6.16
CA ILE A 26 6.00 -10.46 -7.00
C ILE A 26 7.22 -10.72 -6.13
N LEU A 27 7.42 -9.96 -5.05
CA LEU A 27 8.52 -10.17 -4.12
C LEU A 27 8.54 -11.62 -3.61
N GLN A 28 7.40 -12.15 -3.17
CA GLN A 28 7.31 -13.52 -2.66
C GLN A 28 7.76 -14.54 -3.72
N ARG A 29 7.26 -14.43 -4.95
CA ARG A 29 7.66 -15.32 -6.05
C ARG A 29 9.16 -15.20 -6.38
N SER A 30 9.68 -13.97 -6.40
CA SER A 30 11.10 -13.71 -6.69
C SER A 30 12.02 -14.27 -5.61
N VAL A 31 11.60 -14.24 -4.34
CA VAL A 31 12.28 -14.89 -3.22
C VAL A 31 12.30 -16.41 -3.41
N ASP A 32 11.16 -17.02 -3.75
CA ASP A 32 11.06 -18.47 -3.98
C ASP A 32 11.94 -18.91 -5.17
N SER A 33 12.02 -18.10 -6.23
CA SER A 33 12.84 -18.36 -7.41
C SER A 33 14.30 -17.91 -7.28
N LYS A 34 14.68 -17.28 -6.15
CA LYS A 34 16.02 -16.70 -5.90
C LYS A 34 16.47 -15.71 -6.99
N ASP A 35 15.52 -14.94 -7.54
CA ASP A 35 15.81 -13.91 -8.53
C ASP A 35 16.12 -12.58 -7.83
N GLU A 36 17.41 -12.33 -7.59
CA GLU A 36 17.89 -11.15 -6.88
C GLU A 36 17.50 -9.82 -7.54
N VAL A 37 17.45 -9.77 -8.87
CA VAL A 37 17.07 -8.55 -9.60
C VAL A 37 15.59 -8.25 -9.40
N SER A 38 14.74 -9.28 -9.53
CA SER A 38 13.31 -9.14 -9.31
C SER A 38 12.97 -8.89 -7.84
N ILE A 39 13.76 -9.42 -6.89
CA ILE A 39 13.66 -9.10 -5.46
C ILE A 39 13.92 -7.61 -5.24
N ALA A 40 15.06 -7.09 -5.71
CA ALA A 40 15.42 -5.68 -5.54
C ALA A 40 14.36 -4.75 -6.16
N THR A 41 13.93 -5.05 -7.38
CA THR A 41 12.89 -4.29 -8.09
C THR A 41 11.57 -4.28 -7.33
N ALA A 42 11.16 -5.43 -6.77
CA ALA A 42 9.93 -5.51 -5.99
C ALA A 42 10.02 -4.75 -4.66
N LEU A 43 11.16 -4.78 -3.98
CA LEU A 43 11.40 -4.02 -2.74
C LEU A 43 11.36 -2.51 -2.99
N ASP A 44 12.00 -2.03 -4.06
CA ASP A 44 11.94 -0.62 -4.45
C ASP A 44 10.50 -0.19 -4.76
N ALA A 45 9.76 -1.03 -5.49
CA ALA A 45 8.35 -0.77 -5.77
C ALA A 45 7.52 -0.72 -4.48
N ILE A 46 7.73 -1.65 -3.54
CA ILE A 46 7.03 -1.66 -2.24
C ILE A 46 7.34 -0.37 -1.46
N ASN A 47 8.63 0.00 -1.34
CA ASN A 47 9.05 1.20 -0.64
C ASN A 47 8.40 2.46 -1.23
N PHE A 48 8.40 2.58 -2.56
CA PHE A 48 7.74 3.69 -3.25
C PHE A 48 6.23 3.74 -2.95
N ARG A 49 5.53 2.61 -3.12
CA ARG A 49 4.07 2.54 -2.99
C ARG A 49 3.60 2.77 -1.55
N VAL A 50 4.31 2.23 -0.57
CA VAL A 50 4.01 2.43 0.85
C VAL A 50 4.07 3.93 1.22
N ARG A 51 5.06 4.66 0.70
CA ARG A 51 5.18 6.12 0.90
C ARG A 51 4.06 6.90 0.20
N GLU A 52 3.69 6.52 -1.02
CA GLU A 52 2.57 7.15 -1.74
C GLU A 52 1.25 6.92 -1.03
N ILE A 53 0.99 5.70 -0.53
CA ILE A 53 -0.21 5.38 0.27
C ILE A 53 -0.25 6.21 1.55
N ALA A 54 0.86 6.32 2.28
CA ALA A 54 0.93 7.17 3.48
C ALA A 54 0.62 8.63 3.16
N LYS A 55 1.22 9.17 2.09
CA LYS A 55 0.97 10.54 1.64
C LYS A 55 -0.48 10.77 1.24
N LEU A 56 -1.07 9.87 0.46
CA LEU A 56 -2.48 9.95 0.06
C LEU A 56 -3.41 9.83 1.27
N SER A 57 -3.08 8.95 2.23
CA SER A 57 -3.85 8.80 3.46
C SER A 57 -3.89 10.09 4.26
N LEU A 58 -2.79 10.85 4.34
CA LEU A 58 -2.77 12.17 4.99
C LEU A 58 -3.63 13.22 4.27
N GLN A 59 -3.84 13.06 2.95
CA GLN A 59 -4.68 13.97 2.16
C GLN A 59 -6.17 13.64 2.26
N ILE A 60 -6.51 12.46 2.77
CA ILE A 60 -7.89 12.00 2.94
C ILE A 60 -8.22 12.12 4.44
N ASN A 61 -9.20 12.97 4.77
CA ASN A 61 -9.58 13.20 6.17
C ASN A 61 -9.89 11.87 6.88
N ASN A 62 -9.34 11.69 8.09
CA ASN A 62 -9.48 10.49 8.93
C ASN A 62 -8.86 9.18 8.42
N PHE A 63 -8.00 9.23 7.40
CA PHE A 63 -7.18 8.09 7.01
C PHE A 63 -5.79 8.24 7.62
N THR A 64 -5.32 7.19 8.29
CA THR A 64 -3.94 7.14 8.82
C THR A 64 -3.38 5.77 8.50
N PHE A 65 -2.21 5.76 7.89
CA PHE A 65 -1.49 4.55 7.53
C PHE A 65 -0.06 4.68 8.06
N SER A 66 0.25 3.92 9.09
CA SER A 66 1.58 3.89 9.69
C SER A 66 2.51 3.03 8.85
N ILE A 67 3.67 3.58 8.49
CA ILE A 67 4.64 2.91 7.61
C ILE A 67 5.97 2.63 8.30
N ASP A 68 6.18 3.08 9.53
CA ASP A 68 7.46 2.99 10.23
C ASP A 68 7.97 1.55 10.35
N SER A 69 7.11 0.61 10.74
CA SER A 69 7.47 -0.82 10.82
C SER A 69 7.81 -1.41 9.45
N VAL A 70 7.15 -0.96 8.39
CA VAL A 70 7.38 -1.42 7.02
C VAL A 70 8.71 -0.87 6.48
N LEU A 71 8.98 0.42 6.73
CA LEU A 71 10.25 1.05 6.34
C LEU A 71 11.43 0.45 7.11
N ALA A 72 11.23 0.11 8.39
CA ALA A 72 12.24 -0.59 9.18
C ALA A 72 12.56 -1.96 8.57
N GLU A 73 11.54 -2.74 8.21
CA GLU A 73 11.73 -4.04 7.56
C GLU A 73 12.42 -3.92 6.19
N LEU A 74 12.03 -2.93 5.37
CA LEU A 74 12.66 -2.66 4.07
C LEU A 74 14.11 -2.19 4.17
N SER A 75 14.51 -1.65 5.32
CA SER A 75 15.89 -1.21 5.58
C SER A 75 16.79 -2.35 6.05
N ASN A 76 16.24 -3.54 6.32
CA ASN A 76 17.04 -4.72 6.64
C ASN A 76 17.84 -5.18 5.42
N PRO A 77 19.04 -5.75 5.61
CA PRO A 77 19.87 -6.28 4.52
C PRO A 77 19.24 -7.49 3.82
N ALA A 78 18.27 -8.16 4.46
CA ALA A 78 17.51 -9.27 3.91
C ALA A 78 16.03 -9.15 4.34
N PRO A 79 15.26 -8.27 3.68
CA PRO A 79 13.86 -8.03 4.04
C PRO A 79 13.02 -9.28 3.80
N SER A 80 12.20 -9.64 4.78
CA SER A 80 11.36 -10.83 4.74
C SER A 80 10.05 -10.52 4.03
N SER A 81 9.80 -11.18 2.90
CA SER A 81 8.54 -11.09 2.16
C SER A 81 7.34 -11.45 3.04
N LYS A 82 7.49 -12.43 3.93
CA LYS A 82 6.47 -12.84 4.89
C LYS A 82 6.18 -11.74 5.91
N THR A 83 7.23 -11.15 6.49
CA THR A 83 7.08 -10.05 7.46
C THR A 83 6.42 -8.84 6.81
N LEU A 84 6.84 -8.47 5.60
CA LEU A 84 6.22 -7.38 4.84
C LEU A 84 4.75 -7.66 4.54
N HIS A 85 4.41 -8.90 4.16
CA HIS A 85 3.03 -9.31 3.95
C HIS A 85 2.21 -9.18 5.24
N ASP A 86 2.68 -9.73 6.36
CA ASP A 86 1.97 -9.69 7.65
C ASP A 86 1.78 -8.24 8.16
N LEU A 87 2.79 -7.38 7.98
CA LEU A 87 2.72 -5.97 8.36
C LEU A 87 1.75 -5.16 7.49
N LEU A 88 1.58 -5.53 6.22
CA LEU A 88 0.81 -4.76 5.25
C LEU A 88 -0.61 -5.28 5.06
N ASP A 89 -0.85 -6.59 5.11
CA ASP A 89 -2.15 -7.19 4.74
C ASP A 89 -3.32 -6.64 5.57
N GLY A 90 -3.21 -6.67 6.90
CA GLY A 90 -4.25 -6.17 7.80
C GLY A 90 -4.53 -4.68 7.64
N PRO A 91 -3.51 -3.80 7.78
CA PRO A 91 -3.67 -2.37 7.60
C PRO A 91 -4.17 -1.96 6.21
N LEU A 92 -3.65 -2.57 5.14
CA LEU A 92 -4.09 -2.28 3.76
C LEU A 92 -5.53 -2.71 3.54
N GLU A 93 -5.95 -3.85 4.08
CA GLU A 93 -7.34 -4.30 3.95
C GLU A 93 -8.31 -3.39 4.70
N ALA A 94 -7.96 -2.94 5.91
CA ALA A 94 -8.73 -1.98 6.66
C ALA A 94 -8.84 -0.64 5.90
N LEU A 95 -7.72 -0.16 5.35
CA LEU A 95 -7.64 1.08 4.57
C LEU A 95 -8.50 0.99 3.30
N ARG A 96 -8.43 -0.14 2.59
CA ARG A 96 -9.22 -0.42 1.39
C ARG A 96 -10.71 -0.42 1.69
N LYS A 97 -11.15 -1.12 2.74
CA LYS A 97 -12.56 -1.17 3.15
C LYS A 97 -13.11 0.20 3.50
N ARG A 98 -12.35 0.97 4.29
CA ARG A 98 -12.72 2.35 4.60
C ARG A 98 -12.82 3.19 3.34
N ALA A 99 -11.83 3.12 2.44
CA ALA A 99 -11.83 3.92 1.20
C ALA A 99 -13.07 3.62 0.34
N LEU A 100 -13.41 2.33 0.18
CA LEU A 100 -14.60 1.91 -0.56
C LEU A 100 -15.90 2.38 0.09
N SER A 101 -15.98 2.33 1.42
CA SER A 101 -17.13 2.84 2.17
C SER A 101 -17.33 4.34 1.94
N GLU A 102 -16.25 5.13 2.01
CA GLU A 102 -16.32 6.57 1.76
C GLU A 102 -16.67 6.88 0.30
N ILE A 103 -16.11 6.15 -0.67
CA ILE A 103 -16.49 6.28 -2.08
C ILE A 103 -17.99 6.06 -2.26
N LEU A 104 -18.54 5.01 -1.64
CA LEU A 104 -19.96 4.72 -1.73
C LEU A 104 -20.80 5.87 -1.13
N THR A 105 -20.44 6.35 0.06
CA THR A 105 -21.11 7.47 0.73
C THR A 105 -21.09 8.75 -0.13
N LEU A 106 -19.94 9.07 -0.73
CA LEU A 106 -19.81 10.26 -1.59
C LEU A 106 -20.49 10.10 -2.95
N SER A 107 -20.73 8.86 -3.40
CA SER A 107 -21.39 8.58 -4.69
C SER A 107 -22.91 8.65 -4.61
N ILE A 108 -23.49 8.60 -3.40
CA ILE A 108 -24.93 8.69 -3.15
C ILE A 108 -25.38 10.09 -2.69
N GLN A 109 -24.42 11.01 -2.48
CA GLN A 109 -24.65 12.42 -2.15
C GLN A 109 -24.69 13.27 -3.42
#